data_AF-A0A520ECH1-F1
#
_entry.id   AF-A0A520ECH1-F1
#
_cell.length_a   1.000
_cell.length_b   1.000
_cell.length_c   1.000
_cell.angle_alpha   90.00
_cell.angle_beta   90.00
_cell.angle_gamma   90.00
#
_symmetry.space_group_name_H-M   'P 1'
#
loop_
_entity.id
_entity.type
_entity.pdbx_description
1 polymer ?
#
loop_
_entity_poly.entity_id
_entity_poly.type
_entity_poly.pdbx_seq_one_letter_code
_entity_poly.pdbx_strand_id
1 'polypeptide(L)' 'HDKVHIFKMRRRKHYQKRQGHRQQFTELQIGAIAA' A
#
# COMPACT_ATOMS: atom_id res chain seq x y z
N HIS A 1 8.44 -5.13 -1.68
CA HIS A 1 7.73 -3.85 -1.88
C HIS A 1 8.08 -2.85 -0.81
N ASP A 2 8.31 -1.61 -1.25
CA ASP A 2 8.50 -0.49 -0.35
C ASP A 2 7.25 -0.24 0.48
N LYS A 3 7.48 0.21 1.71
CA LYS A 3 6.41 0.49 2.66
C LYS A 3 5.84 1.86 2.36
N VAL A 4 4.55 1.94 2.10
CA VAL A 4 3.86 3.23 1.99
C VAL A 4 3.60 3.74 3.41
N HIS A 5 4.10 4.94 3.70
CA HIS A 5 3.88 5.61 4.97
C HIS A 5 2.74 6.62 4.83
N ILE A 6 1.61 6.32 5.47
CA ILE A 6 0.42 7.18 5.46
C ILE A 6 0.40 8.00 6.75
N PHE A 7 0.44 9.32 6.59
CA PHE A 7 0.33 10.27 7.68
C PHE A 7 -0.93 11.11 7.52
N LYS A 8 -1.76 11.16 8.55
CA LYS A 8 -2.93 12.03 8.62
C LYS A 8 -2.79 12.93 9.83
N MET A 9 -3.04 14.21 9.67
CA MET A 9 -3.12 15.16 10.79
C MET A 9 -4.24 16.15 10.56
N ARG A 10 -4.79 16.68 11.64
CA ARG A 10 -5.78 17.76 11.59
C ARG A 10 -5.34 18.88 12.52
N ARG A 11 -5.04 20.04 11.94
CA ARG A 11 -4.53 21.21 12.68
C ARG A 11 -5.53 21.63 13.76
N ARG A 12 -5.04 21.85 14.99
CA ARG A 12 -5.81 22.27 16.19
C ARG A 12 -6.90 21.30 16.68
N LYS A 13 -6.95 20.07 16.15
CA LYS A 13 -7.97 19.08 16.54
C LYS A 13 -7.39 17.88 17.28
N HIS A 14 -6.15 17.99 17.77
CA HIS A 14 -5.42 16.93 18.47
C HIS A 14 -5.42 15.56 17.74
N TYR A 15 -5.66 15.59 16.43
CA TYR A 15 -5.76 14.38 15.63
C TYR A 15 -4.50 14.21 14.80
N GLN A 16 -3.83 13.10 15.02
CA GLN A 16 -2.70 12.64 14.24
C GLN A 16 -2.74 11.12 14.19
N LYS A 17 -2.59 10.54 12.99
CA LYS A 17 -2.52 9.10 12.77
C LYS A 17 -1.38 8.77 11.81
N ARG A 18 -0.62 7.74 12.13
CA ARG A 18 0.44 7.15 11.30
C ARG A 18 0.06 5.71 11.01
N GLN A 19 0.08 5.32 9.75
CA GLN A 19 -0.16 3.94 9.34
C GLN A 19 0.83 3.54 8.25
N GLY A 20 1.29 2.29 8.32
CA GLY A 20 2.04 1.69 7.24
C GLY A 20 1.13 0.84 6.38
N HIS A 21 1.33 0.87 5.07
CA HIS A 21 0.74 -0.10 4.14
C HIS A 21 1.86 -0.80 3.37
N ARG A 22 1.75 -2.12 3.28
CA ARG A 22 2.58 -2.93 2.39
C ARG A 22 1.62 -3.69 1.50
N GLN A 23 1.73 -3.47 0.20
CA GLN A 23 0.94 -4.21 -0.77
C GLN A 23 1.60 -5.57 -1.01
N GLN A 24 0.81 -6.63 -0.97
CA GLN A 24 1.23 -7.94 -1.44
C GLN A 24 1.04 -8.01 -2.96
N PHE A 25 1.86 -8.81 -3.63
CA PHE A 25 1.71 -9.12 -5.05
C PHE A 25 1.79 -10.61 -5.24
N THR A 26 1.24 -11.07 -6.35
CA THR A 26 1.37 -12.45 -6.80
C THR A 26 2.21 -12.44 -8.07
N GLU A 27 3.29 -13.19 -8.06
CA GLU A 27 4.09 -13.43 -9.24
C GLU A 27 3.42 -14.52 -10.07
N LEU A 28 3.28 -14.28 -11.38
CA LEU A 28 2.65 -15.22 -12.31
C LEU A 28 3.58 -15.46 -13.49
N GLN A 29 3.72 -16.74 -13.85
CA GLN A 29 4.36 -17.15 -15.09
C GLN A 29 3.28 -17.54 -16.09
N ILE A 30 3.31 -16.93 -17.27
CA ILE A 30 2.39 -17.28 -18.36
C ILE A 30 3.08 -18.33 -19.23
N GLY A 31 2.52 -19.54 -19.28
CA GLY A 31 3.08 -20.66 -20.05
C GLY A 31 2.61 -20.71 -21.51
N ALA A 32 1.35 -20.36 -21.76
CA ALA A 32 0.78 -20.29 -23.10
C ALA A 32 -0.44 -19.35 -23.07
N ILE A 33 -0.77 -18.76 -24.21
CA ILE A 33 -1.98 -17.96 -24.41
C ILE A 33 -2.75 -18.65 -25.55
N ALA A 34 -4.02 -18.99 -25.31
CA ALA A 34 -4.90 -19.49 -26.35
C ALA A 34 -5.40 -18.32 -27.21
N ALA A 35 -5.49 -18.54 -28.53
CA ALA A 35 -5.96 -17.55 -29.50
C ALA A 35 -7.50 -17.52 -29.57
#